data_AF-A0AAD7Y809-F1
#
_entry.id   AF-A0AAD7Y809-F1
#
_cell.length_a   1.000
_cell.length_b   1.000
_cell.length_c   1.000
_cell.angle_alpha   90.00
_cell.angle_beta   90.00
_cell.angle_gamma   90.00
#
_symmetry.space_group_name_H-M   'P 1'
#
loop_
_entity.id
_entity.type
_entity.pdbx_description
1 polymer ?
#
loop_
_entity_poly.entity_id
_entity_poly.type
_entity_poly.pdbx_seq_one_letter_code
_entity_poly.pdbx_strand_id
1 'polypeptide(L)'
;MNRNTVQPKWTRETGSARLRRYASDDATGQVKITNATMSIHIKDFDDLKTRLTEAGEKLVIIDFMATWCGPCKMIGPKLDEMASEMADSIVVLKVDVDECEDIATEYNINSMPTFVFVKSSKKIEEFSGANVDKLRNTIVKLK
;
A
#
# COMPACT_ATOMS: atom_id res chain seq x y z
N MET A 1 -36.69 -48.30 -2.08
CA MET A 1 -36.37 -47.73 -3.40
C MET A 1 -37.09 -46.39 -3.60
N ASN A 2 -36.28 -45.34 -3.71
CA ASN A 2 -36.48 -43.95 -4.20
C ASN A 2 -37.78 -43.59 -4.98
N ARG A 3 -38.43 -42.48 -4.62
CA ARG A 3 -38.50 -41.23 -5.43
C ARG A 3 -39.28 -40.08 -4.77
N ASN A 4 -38.53 -39.07 -4.35
CA ASN A 4 -38.94 -37.67 -4.14
C ASN A 4 -39.81 -37.15 -5.30
N THR A 5 -40.78 -36.29 -5.01
CA THR A 5 -40.89 -34.93 -5.61
C THR A 5 -41.95 -34.10 -4.89
N VAL A 6 -41.53 -33.05 -4.17
CA VAL A 6 -42.44 -31.97 -3.75
C VAL A 6 -42.37 -30.89 -4.83
N GLN A 7 -43.55 -30.57 -5.37
CA GLN A 7 -43.83 -29.57 -6.41
C GLN A 7 -43.87 -28.13 -5.80
N PRO A 8 -43.89 -27.06 -6.62
CA PRO A 8 -43.16 -25.82 -6.40
C PRO A 8 -44.10 -24.58 -6.33
N LYS A 9 -43.51 -23.38 -6.51
CA LYS A 9 -44.12 -22.09 -6.90
C LYS A 9 -44.67 -21.27 -5.72
N TRP A 10 -44.52 -19.94 -5.61
CA TRP A 10 -43.83 -18.83 -6.29
C TRP A 10 -44.14 -17.62 -5.35
N THR A 11 -43.26 -16.64 -5.09
CA THR A 11 -43.43 -15.25 -5.59
C THR A 11 -42.34 -14.31 -5.05
N ARG A 12 -41.74 -13.54 -5.98
CA ARG A 12 -41.39 -12.09 -6.02
C ARG A 12 -40.99 -11.37 -4.71
N GLU A 13 -40.04 -10.42 -4.65
CA GLU A 13 -39.27 -9.62 -5.61
C GLU A 13 -38.22 -8.78 -4.83
N THR A 14 -37.26 -8.20 -5.58
CA THR A 14 -36.35 -7.07 -5.26
C THR A 14 -34.93 -7.37 -4.79
N GLY A 15 -33.98 -6.70 -5.45
CA GLY A 15 -32.54 -6.96 -5.55
C GLY A 15 -31.73 -6.77 -4.26
N SER A 16 -30.41 -6.86 -4.25
CA SER A 16 -29.42 -6.48 -5.25
C SER A 16 -28.11 -7.25 -4.99
N ALA A 17 -27.29 -7.33 -6.02
CA ALA A 17 -26.07 -8.12 -6.12
C ALA A 17 -25.08 -7.95 -4.94
N ARG A 18 -24.49 -9.07 -4.50
CA ARG A 18 -23.10 -9.09 -4.03
C ARG A 18 -22.33 -10.26 -4.63
N LEU A 19 -21.85 -9.96 -5.83
CA LEU A 19 -20.53 -10.20 -6.40
C LEU A 19 -19.79 -11.49 -6.03
N ARG A 20 -19.63 -12.25 -7.13
CA ARG A 20 -18.75 -13.37 -7.46
C ARG A 20 -17.42 -13.44 -6.72
N ARG A 21 -17.11 -14.69 -6.37
CA ARG A 21 -15.78 -15.29 -6.27
C ARG A 21 -14.82 -14.75 -7.33
N TYR A 22 -13.58 -14.47 -6.93
CA TYR A 22 -12.42 -14.52 -7.82
C TYR A 22 -11.27 -15.19 -7.07
N ALA A 23 -11.14 -16.50 -7.28
CA ALA A 23 -9.85 -17.17 -7.26
C ALA A 23 -9.56 -17.49 -8.73
N SER A 24 -8.57 -16.82 -9.30
CA SER A 24 -7.97 -17.18 -10.58
C SER A 24 -6.47 -17.11 -10.37
N ASP A 25 -5.87 -18.30 -10.23
CA ASP A 25 -4.46 -18.55 -10.44
C ASP A 25 -4.12 -18.19 -11.89
N ASP A 26 -3.43 -17.08 -12.09
CA ASP A 26 -2.82 -16.75 -13.38
C ASP A 26 -1.37 -16.33 -13.13
N ALA A 27 -0.47 -17.28 -13.39
CA ALA A 27 0.96 -17.07 -13.51
C ALA A 27 1.23 -16.21 -14.76
N THR A 28 1.32 -14.89 -14.61
CA THR A 28 2.04 -14.00 -15.54
C THR A 28 2.24 -12.65 -14.87
N GLY A 29 3.51 -12.30 -14.63
CA GLY A 29 3.90 -11.00 -14.13
C GLY A 29 3.46 -9.88 -15.07
N GLN A 30 2.56 -9.03 -14.59
CA GLN A 30 2.55 -7.60 -14.88
C GLN A 30 1.62 -6.94 -13.87
N VAL A 31 2.17 -6.37 -12.80
CA VAL A 31 1.36 -5.51 -11.95
C VAL A 31 1.16 -4.20 -12.70
N LYS A 32 0.01 -4.08 -13.37
CA LYS A 32 -0.42 -2.81 -13.95
C LYS A 32 -0.72 -1.87 -12.78
N ILE A 33 0.15 -0.90 -12.55
CA ILE A 33 -0.15 0.24 -11.67
C ILE A 33 -1.28 1.04 -12.34
N THR A 34 -2.53 0.67 -12.07
CA THR A 34 -3.72 1.42 -12.50
C THR A 34 -4.17 2.32 -11.35
N ASN A 35 -3.79 3.60 -11.41
CA ASN A 35 -4.35 4.85 -10.85
C ASN A 35 -5.44 4.85 -9.73
N ALA A 36 -5.53 3.88 -8.82
CA ALA A 36 -6.63 3.88 -7.83
C ALA A 36 -6.23 3.53 -6.38
N THR A 37 -4.95 3.31 -6.07
CA THR A 37 -4.50 3.13 -4.68
C THR A 37 -3.19 3.88 -4.48
N MET A 38 -3.24 5.04 -3.83
CA MET A 38 -2.08 5.98 -3.71
C MET A 38 -1.02 5.54 -2.68
N SER A 39 -1.39 4.62 -1.78
CA SER A 39 -0.45 3.96 -0.88
C SER A 39 -0.52 2.45 -1.07
N ILE A 40 0.61 1.82 -1.37
CA ILE A 40 0.71 0.39 -1.61
C ILE A 40 1.22 -0.27 -0.33
N HIS A 41 0.47 -1.22 0.22
CA HIS A 41 0.94 -2.04 1.34
C HIS A 41 1.89 -3.11 0.83
N ILE A 42 3.09 -3.11 1.37
CA ILE A 42 4.13 -4.09 1.07
C ILE A 42 3.93 -5.31 1.95
N LYS A 43 4.06 -6.50 1.35
CA LYS A 43 3.89 -7.78 2.04
C LYS A 43 5.21 -8.49 2.34
N ASP A 44 6.19 -8.31 1.47
CA ASP A 44 7.47 -9.00 1.52
C ASP A 44 8.56 -8.21 0.78
N PHE A 45 9.80 -8.66 0.94
CA PHE A 45 10.98 -8.01 0.37
C PHE A 45 10.99 -8.00 -1.17
N ASP A 46 10.39 -9.00 -1.82
CA ASP A 46 10.36 -9.10 -3.28
C ASP A 46 9.30 -8.17 -3.88
N ASP A 47 8.15 -8.01 -3.22
CA ASP A 47 7.16 -6.98 -3.55
C ASP A 47 7.80 -5.59 -3.43
N LEU A 48 8.52 -5.31 -2.33
CA LEU A 48 9.23 -4.03 -2.16
C LEU A 48 10.20 -3.75 -3.33
N LYS A 49 11.07 -4.71 -3.68
CA LYS A 49 12.00 -4.57 -4.81
C LYS A 49 11.28 -4.32 -6.12
N THR A 50 10.19 -5.04 -6.35
CA THR A 50 9.37 -4.92 -7.56
C THR A 50 8.80 -3.50 -7.64
N ARG A 51 8.21 -2.98 -6.56
CA ARG A 51 7.67 -1.61 -6.50
C ARG A 51 8.73 -0.53 -6.71
N LEU A 52 9.90 -0.70 -6.11
CA LEU A 52 11.02 0.23 -6.29
C LEU A 52 11.48 0.27 -7.75
N THR A 53 11.48 -0.86 -8.44
CA THR A 53 11.84 -0.96 -9.85
C THR A 53 10.75 -0.38 -10.76
N GLU A 54 9.47 -0.67 -10.48
CA GLU A 54 8.31 -0.16 -11.22
C GLU A 54 8.15 1.37 -11.13
N ALA A 55 8.58 1.96 -10.01
CA ALA A 55 8.50 3.41 -9.82
C ALA A 55 9.40 4.22 -10.78
N GLY A 56 10.47 3.61 -11.30
CA GLY A 56 11.38 4.25 -12.25
C GLY A 56 12.02 5.53 -11.69
N GLU A 57 11.70 6.68 -12.29
CA GLU A 57 12.22 8.00 -11.89
C GLU A 57 11.36 8.72 -10.83
N LYS A 58 10.18 8.17 -10.51
CA LYS A 58 9.32 8.74 -9.47
C LYS A 58 9.99 8.67 -8.11
N LEU A 59 9.67 9.63 -7.25
CA LEU A 59 10.11 9.60 -5.86
C LEU A 59 9.27 8.57 -5.10
N VAL A 60 9.92 7.55 -4.56
CA VAL A 60 9.28 6.56 -3.71
C VAL A 60 9.48 6.94 -2.25
N ILE A 61 8.42 6.88 -1.47
CA ILE A 61 8.42 7.13 -0.04
C ILE A 61 8.00 5.84 0.63
N ILE A 62 8.90 5.24 1.40
CA ILE A 62 8.61 4.06 2.22
C ILE A 62 8.25 4.57 3.62
N ASP A 63 6.99 4.38 4.02
CA ASP A 63 6.44 4.68 5.34
C ASP A 63 6.47 3.42 6.20
N PHE A 64 7.43 3.36 7.12
CA PHE A 64 7.52 2.32 8.12
C PHE A 64 6.63 2.67 9.31
N MET A 65 5.58 1.89 9.50
CA MET A 65 4.50 2.14 10.44
C MET A 65 4.13 0.87 11.23
N ALA A 66 3.30 1.02 12.26
CA ALA A 66 2.65 -0.10 12.93
C ALA A 66 1.19 0.25 13.28
N THR A 67 0.28 -0.71 13.24
CA THR A 67 -1.16 -0.46 13.49
C THR A 67 -1.46 0.05 14.92
N TRP A 68 -0.58 -0.24 15.87
CA TRP A 68 -0.67 0.23 17.26
C TRP A 68 0.04 1.58 17.50
N CYS A 69 0.79 2.09 16.52
CA CYS A 69 1.51 3.35 16.61
C CYS A 69 0.56 4.55 16.51
N GLY A 70 0.34 5.26 17.63
CA GLY A 70 -0.49 6.46 17.69
C GLY A 70 -0.04 7.58 16.74
N PRO A 71 1.24 8.01 16.74
CA PRO A 71 1.74 9.03 15.82
C PRO A 71 1.60 8.68 14.34
N CYS A 72 1.72 7.39 14.00
CA CYS A 72 1.57 6.89 12.63
C CYS A 72 0.15 7.14 12.09
N LYS A 73 -0.88 6.94 12.93
CA LYS A 73 -2.29 7.20 12.58
C LYS A 73 -2.57 8.67 12.27
N MET A 74 -1.77 9.59 12.82
CA MET A 74 -1.92 11.03 12.55
C MET A 74 -1.28 11.43 11.22
N ILE A 75 -0.07 10.96 10.94
CA ILE A 75 0.68 11.40 9.76
C ILE A 75 0.34 10.59 8.49
N GLY A 76 -0.05 9.32 8.62
CA GLY A 76 -0.38 8.43 7.49
C GLY A 76 -1.44 9.02 6.55
N PRO A 77 -2.61 9.49 7.05
CA PRO A 77 -3.62 10.13 6.20
C PRO A 77 -3.12 11.42 5.52
N LYS A 78 -2.19 12.15 6.18
CA LYS A 78 -1.58 13.36 5.61
C LYS A 78 -0.60 13.01 4.50
N LEU A 79 0.17 11.93 4.64
CA LEU A 79 1.02 11.40 3.58
C LEU A 79 0.17 10.94 2.38
N ASP A 80 -0.94 10.26 2.62
CA ASP A 80 -1.86 9.82 1.55
C ASP A 80 -2.48 11.00 0.79
N GLU A 81 -2.84 12.07 1.51
CA GLU A 81 -3.31 13.33 0.91
C GLU A 81 -2.24 13.97 0.02
N MET A 82 -1.00 14.08 0.51
CA MET A 82 0.13 14.60 -0.29
C MET A 82 0.45 13.72 -1.50
N ALA A 83 0.35 12.39 -1.35
CA ALA A 83 0.51 11.43 -2.44
C ALA A 83 -0.57 11.60 -3.51
N SER A 84 -1.80 11.88 -3.09
CA SER A 84 -2.91 12.16 -4.01
C SER A 84 -2.71 13.49 -4.75
N GLU A 85 -2.21 14.53 -4.07
CA GLU A 85 -1.86 15.82 -4.70
C GLU A 85 -0.74 15.69 -5.75
N MET A 86 0.16 14.71 -5.58
CA MET A 86 1.38 14.55 -6.38
C MET A 86 1.49 13.16 -7.04
N ALA A 87 0.35 12.55 -7.40
CA ALA A 87 0.26 11.17 -7.88
C ALA A 87 1.12 10.86 -9.12
N ASP A 88 1.38 11.88 -9.94
CA ASP A 88 2.23 11.74 -11.13
C ASP A 88 3.72 11.66 -10.79
N SER A 89 4.14 12.19 -9.64
CA SER A 89 5.55 12.36 -9.27
C SER A 89 6.00 11.45 -8.12
N ILE A 90 5.10 11.04 -7.24
CA ILE A 90 5.44 10.28 -6.03
C ILE A 90 4.66 8.97 -5.91
N VAL A 91 5.28 7.99 -5.25
CA VAL A 91 4.69 6.70 -4.92
C VAL A 91 4.89 6.46 -3.43
N VAL A 92 3.83 6.10 -2.71
CA VAL A 92 3.92 5.77 -1.28
C VAL A 92 3.80 4.26 -1.09
N LEU A 93 4.78 3.69 -0.39
CA LEU A 93 4.81 2.29 0.02
C LEU A 93 4.69 2.25 1.54
N LYS A 94 3.72 1.51 2.06
CA LYS A 94 3.52 1.32 3.51
C LYS A 94 4.06 -0.04 3.90
N VAL A 95 4.97 -0.04 4.86
CA VAL A 95 5.56 -1.25 5.43
C VAL A 95 5.12 -1.31 6.89
N ASP A 96 4.33 -2.33 7.24
CA ASP A 96 4.06 -2.62 8.63
C ASP A 96 5.26 -3.37 9.22
N VAL A 97 5.87 -2.82 10.25
CA VAL A 97 7.07 -3.43 10.85
C VAL A 97 6.78 -4.76 11.55
N ASP A 98 5.53 -5.00 11.98
CA ASP A 98 5.12 -6.26 12.60
C ASP A 98 4.91 -7.36 11.55
N GLU A 99 4.49 -6.99 10.33
CA GLU A 99 4.28 -7.94 9.23
C GLU A 99 5.56 -8.18 8.43
N CYS A 100 6.45 -7.18 8.35
CA CYS A 100 7.66 -7.17 7.53
C CYS A 100 8.91 -6.87 8.38
N GLU A 101 9.16 -7.69 9.41
CA GLU A 101 10.28 -7.51 10.35
C GLU A 101 11.66 -7.54 9.66
N ASP A 102 11.80 -8.35 8.61
CA ASP A 102 13.02 -8.49 7.80
C ASP A 102 13.34 -7.19 7.05
N ILE A 103 12.34 -6.58 6.41
CA ILE A 103 12.48 -5.27 5.76
C ILE A 103 12.82 -4.20 6.81
N ALA A 104 12.11 -4.18 7.94
CA ALA A 104 12.36 -3.21 9.01
C ALA A 104 13.80 -3.33 9.54
N THR A 105 14.31 -4.56 9.67
CA THR A 105 15.69 -4.83 10.11
C THR A 105 16.72 -4.35 9.08
N GLU A 106 16.52 -4.66 7.79
CA GLU A 106 17.42 -4.23 6.71
C GLU A 106 17.53 -2.71 6.61
N TYR A 107 16.41 -2.00 6.81
CA TYR A 107 16.37 -0.54 6.82
C TYR A 107 16.73 0.07 8.18
N ASN A 108 17.10 -0.75 9.17
CA ASN A 108 17.48 -0.35 10.53
C ASN A 108 16.42 0.54 11.22
N ILE A 109 15.15 0.15 11.10
CA ILE A 109 14.01 0.88 11.63
C ILE A 109 13.90 0.64 13.13
N ASN A 110 14.27 1.66 13.91
CA ASN A 110 14.24 1.61 15.38
C ASN A 110 13.13 2.46 15.99
N SER A 111 12.37 3.19 15.17
CA SER A 111 11.33 4.12 15.62
C SER A 111 10.29 4.29 14.53
N MET A 112 9.03 4.45 14.91
CA MET A 112 7.93 4.69 13.98
C MET A 112 7.20 6.00 14.32
N PRO A 113 6.72 6.73 13.31
CA PRO A 113 6.90 6.44 11.88
C PRO A 113 8.34 6.77 11.43
N THR A 114 8.84 6.03 10.44
CA THR A 114 10.08 6.38 9.73
C THR A 114 9.83 6.43 8.24
N PHE A 115 10.26 7.52 7.61
CA PHE A 115 10.10 7.74 6.18
C PHE A 115 11.45 7.62 5.49
N VAL A 116 11.54 6.74 4.49
CA VAL A 116 12.72 6.59 3.65
C VAL A 116 12.37 7.03 2.23
N PHE A 117 13.15 7.96 1.70
CA PHE A 117 12.98 8.51 0.36
C PHE A 117 13.94 7.81 -0.59
N VAL A 118 13.39 7.19 -1.63
CA VAL A 118 14.13 6.43 -2.63
C VAL A 118 13.83 7.01 -4.02
N LYS A 119 14.87 7.26 -4.81
CA LYS A 119 14.74 7.68 -6.22
C LYS A 119 15.71 6.86 -7.05
N SER A 120 15.24 6.29 -8.17
CA SER A 120 16.05 5.41 -9.03
C SER A 120 16.74 4.28 -8.25
N SER A 121 15.99 3.61 -7.37
CA SER A 121 16.46 2.51 -6.50
C SER A 121 17.61 2.88 -5.54
N LYS A 122 17.83 4.17 -5.29
CA LYS A 122 18.82 4.66 -4.30
C LYS A 122 18.12 5.43 -3.20
N LYS A 123 18.45 5.10 -1.95
CA LYS A 123 18.07 5.87 -0.77
C LYS A 123 18.73 7.24 -0.83
N ILE A 124 17.91 8.30 -0.79
CA ILE A 124 18.34 9.69 -0.89
C ILE A 124 18.38 10.34 0.49
N GLU A 125 17.30 10.18 1.25
CA GLU A 125 17.13 10.79 2.56
C GLU A 125 16.24 9.88 3.42
N GLU A 126 16.35 10.00 4.73
CA GLU A 126 15.40 9.40 5.66
C GLU A 126 15.22 10.28 6.88
N PHE A 127 14.09 10.14 7.55
CA PHE A 127 13.94 10.65 8.90
C PHE A 127 12.84 9.89 9.65
N SER A 128 12.97 9.89 10.98
CA SER A 128 11.96 9.34 11.89
C SER A 128 11.16 10.46 12.57
N GLY A 129 9.91 10.14 12.90
CA GLY A 129 9.00 11.00 13.65
C GLY A 129 7.84 11.57 12.82
N ALA A 130 6.73 11.85 13.50
CA ALA A 130 5.50 12.38 12.89
C ALA A 130 5.55 13.90 12.68
N ASN A 131 6.47 14.38 11.85
CA ASN A 131 6.57 15.81 11.49
C ASN A 131 6.06 16.05 10.07
N VAL A 132 4.85 16.61 9.97
CA VAL A 132 4.15 16.85 8.69
C VAL A 132 4.86 17.91 7.84
N ASP A 133 5.35 18.99 8.44
CA ASP A 133 6.02 20.06 7.71
C ASP A 133 7.34 19.57 7.10
N LYS A 134 8.13 18.82 7.89
CA LYS A 134 9.37 18.20 7.42
C LYS A 134 9.08 17.22 6.29
N LEU A 135 8.07 16.36 6.43
CA LEU A 135 7.64 15.42 5.39
C LEU A 135 7.32 16.16 4.09
N ARG A 136 6.45 17.17 4.13
CA ARG A 136 6.06 17.94 2.94
C ARG A 136 7.25 18.64 2.29
N ASN A 137 8.11 19.28 3.09
CA ASN A 137 9.28 20.00 2.59
C ASN A 137 10.28 19.05 1.91
N THR A 138 10.53 17.88 2.49
CA THR A 138 11.41 16.87 1.88
C THR A 138 10.82 16.35 0.56
N ILE A 139 9.52 16.09 0.49
CA ILE A 139 8.85 15.68 -0.76
C ILE A 139 9.01 16.75 -1.84
N VAL A 140 8.75 18.02 -1.52
CA VAL A 140 8.87 19.12 -2.47
C VAL A 140 10.31 19.34 -2.94
N LYS A 141 11.29 19.12 -2.06
CA LYS A 141 12.72 19.24 -2.39
C LYS A 141 13.23 18.13 -3.30
N LEU A 142 12.70 16.91 -3.17
CA LEU A 142 13.23 15.71 -3.83
C LEU A 142 12.46 15.28 -5.09
N LYS A 143 11.23 15.77 -5.29
CA LYS A 143 10.42 15.46 -6.48
C LYS A 143 11.05 16.00 -7.76
#